data_AF-A0A2V6LQY2-F1
#
_entry.id   AF-A0A2V6LQY2-F1
#
_cell.length_a   1.000
_cell.length_b   1.000
_cell.length_c   1.000
_cell.angle_alpha   90.00
_cell.angle_beta   90.00
_cell.angle_gamma   90.00
#
_symmetry.space_group_name_H-M   'P 1'
#
loop_
_entity.id
_entity.type
_entity.pdbx_description
1 polymer ?
#
loop_
_entity_poly.entity_id
_entity_poly.type
_entity_poly.pdbx_seq_one_letter_code
_entity_poly.pdbx_strand_id
1 'polypeptide(L)'
;MRPFQAIAAVLCVFSVGSLPTEAQSPQSAMPQNPSATTPSPTAAQRSASLRSEIKVVEALVAASPERAGLADRGAGLYLLAHHYAHVGDQAKALALLKECVALGEGFDPSEARAFAPLKNNPEFRELVEQVRRSFPPVHRAQVAFTVAQKDLFPEGLGVDAAKRVFLMGSMHHKHLDPADHSVWCATDPGEKNRSEIVHFDAQGKLLERYTAPGAGAHDLNDLVLRGESEIYVTDTEGNKVYRFDRKSHNFAAMALSRPVFYPNGITITDDGNVLYVADFLGVLRIDLRTRESKEVKPAANDTLAGADGLYWYKGGLVGIQNSTSLRRVMRWKLWGDGRRVVASETLERGTELVADPTTGAILDDKFYFMANTGIDNLDDNGNIVDAAKLEPLRIAMVALK
;
A
#
# COMPACT_ATOMS: atom_id res chain seq x y z
N MET A 1 25.83 22.92 19.44
CA MET A 1 25.12 22.19 18.36
C MET A 1 26.11 21.23 17.73
N ARG A 2 25.97 19.93 18.00
CA ARG A 2 26.78 18.90 17.32
C ARG A 2 26.04 18.50 16.03
N PRO A 3 26.73 18.29 14.91
CA PRO A 3 26.08 17.88 13.65
C PRO A 3 25.40 16.51 13.84
N PHE A 4 24.19 16.38 13.29
CA PHE A 4 23.45 15.11 13.19
C PHE A 4 24.27 14.13 12.35
N GLN A 5 24.82 13.08 12.96
CA GLN A 5 25.18 11.85 12.27
C GLN A 5 24.06 10.84 12.52
N ALA A 6 23.12 10.73 11.58
CA ALA A 6 22.26 9.56 11.53
C ALA A 6 23.16 8.36 11.19
N ILE A 7 23.40 7.47 12.14
CA ILE A 7 24.00 6.18 11.86
C ILE A 7 22.87 5.35 11.21
N ALA A 8 22.75 5.44 9.90
CA ALA A 8 21.91 4.55 9.11
C ALA A 8 22.59 3.18 9.06
N ALA A 9 22.36 2.35 10.09
CA ALA A 9 22.63 0.93 9.98
C ALA A 9 21.49 0.33 9.14
N VAL A 10 21.68 0.22 7.83
CA VAL A 10 20.76 -0.51 6.95
C VAL A 10 20.97 -1.99 7.23
N LEU A 11 20.10 -2.59 8.03
CA LEU A 11 20.04 -4.04 8.16
C LEU A 11 19.25 -4.55 6.94
N CYS A 12 19.95 -4.86 5.85
CA CYS A 12 19.34 -5.53 4.71
C CYS A 12 19.00 -6.96 5.11
N VAL A 13 17.73 -7.23 5.39
CA VAL A 13 17.23 -8.60 5.51
C VAL A 13 16.95 -9.09 4.09
N PHE A 14 17.90 -9.84 3.54
CA PHE A 14 17.76 -10.47 2.23
C PHE A 14 16.89 -11.72 2.34
N SER A 15 16.07 -11.98 1.31
CA SER A 15 15.58 -13.34 1.09
C SER A 15 16.79 -14.24 0.87
N VAL A 16 16.86 -15.35 1.62
CA VAL A 16 17.95 -16.31 1.47
C VAL A 16 17.75 -17.05 0.14
N GLY A 17 18.35 -16.52 -0.92
CA GLY A 17 18.66 -17.24 -2.13
C GLY A 17 19.83 -18.20 -1.85
N SER A 18 19.52 -19.50 -1.90
CA SER A 18 20.40 -20.65 -2.14
C SER A 18 21.89 -20.53 -1.78
N LEU A 19 22.30 -21.11 -0.64
CA LEU A 19 23.70 -21.48 -0.38
C LEU A 19 23.79 -22.93 0.14
N PRO A 20 24.94 -23.62 -0.08
CA PRO A 20 25.01 -25.06 -0.31
C PRO A 20 24.92 -25.93 0.95
N THR A 21 24.48 -27.16 0.73
CA THR A 21 24.38 -28.30 1.65
C THR A 21 25.62 -28.53 2.51
N GLU A 22 25.47 -28.52 3.85
CA GLU A 22 25.60 -29.69 4.74
C GLU A 22 25.64 -29.29 6.23
N ALA A 23 24.71 -29.86 7.02
CA ALA A 23 24.95 -30.59 8.27
C ALA A 23 23.61 -30.73 9.02
N GLN A 24 23.15 -31.96 9.16
CA GLN A 24 21.82 -32.35 9.64
C GLN A 24 21.62 -32.09 11.15
N SER A 25 20.41 -31.68 11.52
CA SER A 25 19.82 -31.80 12.85
C SER A 25 18.32 -32.15 12.69
N PRO A 26 17.72 -32.92 13.60
CA PRO A 26 16.64 -33.84 13.27
C PRO A 26 15.28 -33.17 13.02
N GLN A 27 14.63 -33.64 11.95
CA GLN A 27 13.32 -33.24 11.46
C GLN A 27 12.20 -33.51 12.48
N SER A 28 11.48 -32.47 12.89
CA SER A 28 10.05 -32.60 13.22
C SER A 28 9.27 -32.45 11.92
N ALA A 29 8.66 -33.54 11.46
CA ALA A 29 7.91 -33.61 10.22
C ALA A 29 6.70 -32.65 10.23
N MET A 30 6.78 -31.58 9.44
CA MET A 30 5.59 -30.89 8.92
C MET A 30 5.18 -31.57 7.60
N PRO A 31 3.88 -31.72 7.33
CA PRO A 31 3.42 -32.29 6.06
C PRO A 31 3.86 -31.38 4.90
N GLN A 32 4.66 -31.94 4.00
CA GLN A 32 4.97 -31.32 2.72
C GLN A 32 3.68 -31.23 1.91
N ASN A 33 3.12 -30.02 1.78
CA ASN A 33 2.03 -29.79 0.86
C ASN A 33 2.64 -29.67 -0.55
N PRO A 34 2.31 -30.55 -1.50
CA PRO A 34 2.89 -30.48 -2.84
C PRO A 34 2.53 -29.15 -3.48
N SER A 35 3.55 -28.44 -3.99
CA SER A 35 3.43 -27.21 -4.79
C SER A 35 2.47 -27.44 -5.96
N ALA A 36 1.19 -27.13 -5.77
CA ALA A 36 0.22 -27.05 -6.83
C ALA A 36 0.35 -25.66 -7.47
N THR A 37 1.24 -25.52 -8.45
CA THR A 37 1.30 -24.33 -9.31
C THR A 37 -0.03 -24.21 -10.03
N THR A 38 -0.93 -23.38 -9.52
CA THR A 38 -2.19 -23.09 -10.19
C THR A 38 -1.85 -22.21 -11.40
N PRO A 39 -2.24 -22.58 -12.64
CA PRO A 39 -1.91 -21.78 -13.81
C PRO A 39 -2.47 -20.36 -13.69
N SER A 40 -1.76 -19.36 -14.23
CA SER A 40 -2.28 -17.97 -14.31
C SER A 40 -3.68 -17.99 -14.94
N PRO A 41 -4.61 -17.14 -14.47
CA PRO A 41 -5.90 -17.02 -15.12
C PRO A 41 -5.72 -16.57 -16.58
N THR A 42 -6.47 -17.20 -17.48
CA THR A 42 -6.54 -16.83 -18.90
C THR A 42 -7.08 -15.41 -19.07
N ALA A 43 -6.85 -14.79 -20.23
CA ALA A 43 -7.42 -13.48 -20.55
C ALA A 43 -8.96 -13.45 -20.41
N ALA A 44 -9.63 -14.56 -20.75
CA ALA A 44 -11.07 -14.70 -20.59
C ALA A 44 -11.50 -14.75 -19.11
N GLN A 45 -10.77 -15.48 -18.26
CA GLN A 45 -11.04 -15.52 -16.82
C GLN A 45 -10.80 -14.17 -16.16
N ARG A 46 -9.71 -13.49 -16.50
CA ARG A 46 -9.45 -12.10 -16.03
C ARG A 46 -10.57 -11.15 -16.44
N SER A 47 -10.99 -11.21 -17.70
CA SER A 47 -12.12 -10.40 -18.20
C SER A 47 -13.44 -10.71 -17.46
N ALA A 48 -13.71 -11.96 -17.11
CA ALA A 48 -14.90 -12.34 -16.35
C ALA A 48 -14.84 -11.86 -14.88
N SER A 49 -13.67 -11.90 -14.24
CA SER A 49 -13.46 -11.33 -12.90
C SER A 49 -13.75 -9.83 -12.90
N LEU A 50 -13.12 -9.11 -13.83
CA LEU A 50 -13.29 -7.66 -13.97
C LEU A 50 -14.75 -7.28 -14.24
N ARG A 51 -15.47 -8.04 -15.06
CA ARG A 51 -16.92 -7.81 -15.27
C ARG A 51 -17.75 -8.04 -14.02
N SER A 52 -17.32 -8.92 -13.12
CA SER A 52 -17.99 -9.13 -11.83
C SER A 52 -17.70 -7.98 -10.87
N GLU A 53 -16.44 -7.52 -10.83
CA GLU A 53 -16.03 -6.34 -10.06
C GLU A 53 -16.75 -5.07 -10.53
N ILE A 54 -16.86 -4.84 -11.85
CA ILE A 54 -17.63 -3.72 -12.41
C ILE A 54 -19.03 -3.65 -11.81
N LYS A 55 -19.77 -4.78 -11.77
CA LYS A 55 -21.13 -4.82 -11.22
C LYS A 55 -21.17 -4.42 -9.74
N VAL A 56 -20.18 -4.89 -8.97
CA VAL A 56 -20.07 -4.56 -7.54
C VAL A 56 -19.80 -3.07 -7.37
N VAL A 57 -18.82 -2.51 -8.09
CA VAL A 57 -18.45 -1.10 -7.97
C VAL A 57 -19.56 -0.19 -8.49
N GLU A 58 -20.27 -0.54 -9.57
CA GLU A 58 -21.46 0.19 -10.05
C GLU A 58 -22.54 0.27 -8.97
N ALA A 59 -22.81 -0.83 -8.25
CA ALA A 59 -23.78 -0.86 -7.16
C ALA A 59 -23.33 0.03 -5.99
N LEU A 60 -22.04 0.02 -5.65
CA LEU A 60 -21.47 0.87 -4.59
C LEU A 60 -21.53 2.35 -4.95
N VAL A 61 -21.24 2.72 -6.20
CA VAL A 61 -21.31 4.11 -6.70
C VAL A 61 -22.76 4.62 -6.79
N ALA A 62 -23.71 3.75 -7.10
CA ALA A 62 -25.13 4.10 -7.19
C ALA A 62 -25.82 4.20 -5.82
N ALA A 63 -25.31 3.50 -4.80
CA ALA A 63 -25.86 3.53 -3.45
C ALA A 63 -25.53 4.85 -2.73
N SER A 64 -26.44 5.31 -1.86
CA SER A 64 -26.14 6.42 -0.94
C SER A 64 -25.13 5.96 0.12
N PRO A 65 -24.22 6.82 0.61
CA PRO A 65 -23.26 6.45 1.65
C PRO A 65 -23.89 5.87 2.92
N GLU A 66 -25.10 6.31 3.28
CA GLU A 66 -25.84 5.79 4.45
C GLU A 66 -26.38 4.36 4.26
N ARG A 67 -26.46 3.88 3.01
CA ARG A 67 -26.94 2.54 2.62
C ARG A 67 -25.84 1.73 1.92
N ALA A 68 -24.63 1.79 2.46
CA ALA A 68 -23.43 1.09 1.95
C ALA A 68 -22.87 1.63 0.61
N GLY A 69 -23.18 2.87 0.26
CA GLY A 69 -22.49 3.58 -0.82
C GLY A 69 -21.09 4.07 -0.42
N LEU A 70 -20.30 4.45 -1.43
CA LEU A 70 -18.94 4.97 -1.22
C LEU A 70 -18.97 6.39 -0.63
N ALA A 71 -18.13 6.63 0.37
CA ALA A 71 -17.90 7.99 0.85
C ALA A 71 -17.05 8.80 -0.15
N ASP A 72 -16.21 8.12 -0.92
CA ASP A 72 -15.38 8.67 -1.99
C ASP A 72 -15.89 8.21 -3.36
N ARG A 73 -16.82 8.99 -3.94
CA ARG A 73 -17.45 8.63 -5.23
C ARG A 73 -16.44 8.65 -6.37
N GLY A 74 -15.48 9.58 -6.35
CA GLY A 74 -14.48 9.71 -7.40
C GLY A 74 -13.61 8.47 -7.54
N ALA A 75 -13.23 7.86 -6.41
CA ALA A 75 -12.48 6.60 -6.40
C ALA A 75 -13.24 5.47 -7.13
N GLY A 76 -14.55 5.35 -6.88
CA GLY A 76 -15.39 4.37 -7.56
C GLY A 76 -15.50 4.62 -9.06
N LEU A 77 -15.65 5.87 -9.49
CA LEU A 77 -15.66 6.22 -10.92
C LEU A 77 -14.32 5.92 -11.59
N TYR A 78 -13.21 6.21 -10.91
CA TYR A 78 -11.87 5.96 -11.41
C TYR A 78 -11.60 4.45 -11.56
N LEU A 79 -12.00 3.65 -10.57
CA LEU A 79 -11.89 2.18 -10.64
C LEU A 79 -12.73 1.60 -11.79
N LEU A 80 -13.98 2.07 -11.93
CA LEU A 80 -14.82 1.67 -13.06
C LEU A 80 -14.18 2.04 -14.39
N ALA A 81 -13.64 3.25 -14.52
CA ALA A 81 -12.96 3.66 -15.74
C ALA A 81 -11.79 2.72 -16.07
N HIS A 82 -10.99 2.36 -15.07
CA HIS A 82 -9.88 1.41 -15.22
C HIS A 82 -10.36 0.05 -15.73
N HIS A 83 -11.40 -0.52 -15.09
CA HIS A 83 -11.96 -1.81 -15.51
C HIS A 83 -12.60 -1.75 -16.90
N TYR A 84 -13.36 -0.70 -17.23
CA TYR A 84 -13.98 -0.54 -18.54
C TYR A 84 -12.94 -0.41 -19.65
N ALA A 85 -11.85 0.34 -19.40
CA ALA A 85 -10.73 0.43 -20.33
C ALA A 85 -10.08 -0.95 -20.56
N HIS A 86 -9.89 -1.73 -19.49
CA HIS A 86 -9.30 -3.07 -19.56
C HIS A 86 -10.18 -4.06 -20.35
N VAL A 87 -11.51 -3.99 -20.22
CA VAL A 87 -12.44 -4.84 -20.98
C VAL A 87 -12.75 -4.29 -22.39
N GLY A 88 -12.10 -3.20 -22.80
CA GLY A 88 -12.14 -2.64 -24.15
C GLY A 88 -13.21 -1.57 -24.39
N ASP A 89 -13.98 -1.17 -23.39
CA ASP A 89 -14.98 -0.10 -23.51
C ASP A 89 -14.37 1.27 -23.22
N GLN A 90 -13.62 1.77 -24.20
CA GLN A 90 -12.92 3.04 -24.14
C GLN A 90 -13.87 4.24 -23.99
N ALA A 91 -15.07 4.16 -24.60
CA ALA A 91 -16.06 5.24 -24.54
C ALA A 91 -16.63 5.40 -23.13
N LYS A 92 -17.01 4.28 -22.50
CA LYS A 92 -17.48 4.27 -21.11
C LYS A 92 -16.37 4.70 -20.15
N ALA A 93 -15.15 4.19 -20.33
CA ALA A 93 -14.01 4.58 -19.51
C ALA A 93 -13.75 6.10 -19.56
N LEU A 94 -13.73 6.68 -20.76
CA LEU A 94 -13.54 8.12 -20.94
C LEU A 94 -14.67 8.94 -20.33
N ALA A 95 -15.93 8.51 -20.46
CA ALA A 95 -17.07 9.18 -19.83
C ALA A 95 -16.95 9.20 -18.29
N LEU A 96 -16.58 8.08 -17.69
CA LEU A 96 -16.35 7.97 -16.24
C LEU A 96 -15.17 8.83 -15.78
N LEU A 97 -14.08 8.91 -16.56
CA LEU A 97 -12.96 9.80 -16.26
C LEU A 97 -13.38 11.27 -16.28
N LYS A 98 -14.24 11.70 -17.22
CA LYS A 98 -14.77 13.07 -17.23
C LYS A 98 -15.54 13.39 -15.95
N GLU A 99 -16.42 12.48 -15.51
CA GLU A 99 -17.14 12.65 -14.24
C GLU A 99 -16.19 12.68 -13.03
N CYS A 100 -15.20 11.78 -13.00
CA CYS A 100 -14.21 11.69 -11.93
C CYS A 100 -13.37 12.96 -11.81
N VAL A 101 -12.78 13.42 -12.92
CA VAL A 101 -11.95 14.64 -12.94
C VAL A 101 -12.76 15.88 -12.57
N ALA A 102 -14.05 15.94 -12.93
CA ALA A 102 -14.93 17.06 -12.58
C ALA A 102 -15.18 17.20 -11.07
N LEU A 103 -14.95 16.15 -10.26
CA LEU A 103 -15.04 16.23 -8.80
C LEU A 103 -13.86 16.99 -8.17
N GLY A 104 -12.76 17.17 -8.92
CA GLY A 104 -11.63 17.96 -8.45
C GLY A 104 -10.90 17.34 -7.26
N GLU A 105 -10.76 16.02 -7.22
CA GLU A 105 -10.14 15.27 -6.09
C GLU A 105 -8.68 14.87 -6.37
N GLY A 106 -8.22 15.03 -7.63
CA GLY A 106 -6.83 14.84 -8.03
C GLY A 106 -6.50 13.51 -8.69
N PHE A 107 -7.52 12.75 -9.11
CA PHE A 107 -7.34 11.55 -9.92
C PHE A 107 -6.67 11.87 -11.27
N ASP A 108 -5.54 11.23 -11.57
CA ASP A 108 -4.75 11.46 -12.79
C ASP A 108 -4.60 10.15 -13.58
N PRO A 109 -5.22 10.04 -14.76
CA PRO A 109 -5.17 8.81 -15.55
C PRO A 109 -3.89 8.66 -16.40
N SER A 110 -2.96 9.61 -16.38
CA SER A 110 -1.85 9.65 -17.35
C SER A 110 -0.85 8.50 -17.24
N GLU A 111 -0.60 8.02 -16.03
CA GLU A 111 0.38 6.96 -15.74
C GLU A 111 -0.23 5.56 -15.69
N ALA A 112 -1.56 5.44 -15.52
CA ALA A 112 -2.20 4.13 -15.40
C ALA A 112 -2.17 3.35 -16.74
N ARG A 113 -1.57 2.15 -16.69
CA ARG A 113 -1.37 1.26 -17.86
C ARG A 113 -2.69 0.92 -18.57
N ALA A 114 -3.80 0.76 -17.84
CA ALA A 114 -5.11 0.46 -18.44
C ALA A 114 -5.61 1.53 -19.42
N PHE A 115 -5.17 2.78 -19.27
CA PHE A 115 -5.56 3.88 -20.16
C PHE A 115 -4.62 4.07 -21.35
N ALA A 116 -3.62 3.20 -21.55
CA ALA A 116 -2.74 3.25 -22.72
C ALA A 116 -3.49 3.39 -24.07
N PRO A 117 -4.62 2.69 -24.31
CA PRO A 117 -5.40 2.87 -25.54
C PRO A 117 -6.02 4.26 -25.71
N LEU A 118 -6.24 4.99 -24.62
CA LEU A 118 -6.86 6.33 -24.62
C LEU A 118 -5.84 7.46 -24.82
N LYS A 119 -4.53 7.21 -24.71
CA LYS A 119 -3.49 8.28 -24.70
C LYS A 119 -3.50 9.19 -25.93
N ASN A 120 -3.96 8.69 -27.08
CA ASN A 120 -4.04 9.47 -28.32
C ASN A 120 -5.36 10.25 -28.48
N ASN A 121 -6.38 9.94 -27.67
CA ASN A 121 -7.68 10.62 -27.71
C ASN A 121 -7.52 12.09 -27.26
N PRO A 122 -8.01 13.08 -28.05
CA PRO A 122 -7.90 14.49 -27.69
C PRO A 122 -8.59 14.87 -26.37
N GLU A 123 -9.76 14.29 -26.09
CA GLU A 123 -10.50 14.56 -24.85
C GLU A 123 -9.76 13.99 -23.63
N PHE A 124 -9.14 12.81 -23.77
CA PHE A 124 -8.32 12.24 -22.71
C PHE A 124 -7.10 13.13 -22.40
N ARG A 125 -6.44 13.67 -23.43
CA ARG A 125 -5.33 14.61 -23.25
C ARG A 125 -5.75 15.89 -22.55
N GLU A 126 -6.90 16.47 -22.93
CA GLU A 126 -7.44 17.65 -22.23
C GLU A 126 -7.75 17.36 -20.75
N LEU A 127 -8.29 16.18 -20.43
CA LEU A 127 -8.51 15.79 -19.03
C LEU A 127 -7.21 15.72 -18.23
N VAL A 128 -6.17 15.10 -18.78
CA VAL A 128 -4.84 15.05 -18.14
C VAL A 128 -4.28 16.46 -17.93
N GLU A 129 -4.37 17.33 -18.95
CA GLU A 129 -3.92 18.72 -18.85
C GLU A 129 -4.74 19.53 -17.84
N GLN A 130 -6.05 19.30 -17.74
CA GLN A 130 -6.90 19.88 -16.70
C GLN A 130 -6.45 19.47 -15.30
N VAL A 131 -6.20 18.17 -15.07
CA VAL A 131 -5.71 17.67 -13.76
C VAL A 131 -4.37 18.31 -13.41
N ARG A 132 -3.39 18.30 -14.32
CA ARG A 132 -2.06 18.90 -14.09
C ARG A 132 -2.12 20.40 -13.79
N ARG A 133 -3.01 21.15 -14.46
CA ARG A 133 -3.23 22.58 -14.15
C ARG A 133 -3.86 22.80 -12.78
N SER A 134 -4.76 21.90 -12.37
CA SER A 134 -5.52 22.03 -11.11
C SER A 134 -4.72 21.57 -9.89
N PHE A 135 -3.75 20.67 -10.10
CA PHE A 135 -2.91 20.08 -9.06
C PHE A 135 -1.42 20.30 -9.36
N PRO A 136 -0.93 21.55 -9.33
CA PRO A 136 0.47 21.83 -9.60
C PRO A 136 1.39 21.13 -8.59
N PRO A 137 2.68 20.95 -8.94
CA PRO A 137 3.66 20.37 -8.04
C PRO A 137 3.73 21.09 -6.68
N VAL A 138 3.93 20.31 -5.62
CA VAL A 138 4.14 20.82 -4.26
C VAL A 138 5.47 20.26 -3.76
N HIS A 139 6.38 21.17 -3.44
CA HIS A 139 7.73 20.87 -2.98
C HIS A 139 7.87 21.25 -1.51
N ARG A 140 7.81 20.27 -0.60
CA ARG A 140 8.14 20.48 0.82
C ARG A 140 9.03 19.38 1.40
N ALA A 141 9.11 18.24 0.75
CA ALA A 141 10.04 17.19 1.11
C ALA A 141 11.46 17.55 0.64
N GLN A 142 12.45 17.00 1.35
CA GLN A 142 13.86 17.05 0.98
C GLN A 142 14.47 15.66 1.11
N VAL A 143 15.53 15.38 0.37
CA VAL A 143 16.28 14.14 0.55
C VAL A 143 16.89 14.13 1.96
N ALA A 144 16.55 13.11 2.76
CA ALA A 144 17.13 12.87 4.07
C ALA A 144 18.44 12.10 3.93
N PHE A 145 18.44 11.02 3.14
CA PHE A 145 19.62 10.25 2.78
C PHE A 145 19.37 9.39 1.53
N THR A 146 20.44 8.83 0.99
CA THR A 146 20.41 7.99 -0.21
C THR A 146 20.99 6.61 0.12
N VAL A 147 20.34 5.56 -0.36
CA VAL A 147 20.85 4.19 -0.33
C VAL A 147 21.51 3.92 -1.67
N ALA A 148 22.81 3.60 -1.65
CA ALA A 148 23.61 3.47 -2.87
C ALA A 148 23.22 2.25 -3.74
N GLN A 149 22.62 1.24 -3.12
CA GLN A 149 22.12 0.05 -3.80
C GLN A 149 20.92 0.42 -4.69
N LYS A 150 20.98 0.03 -5.96
CA LYS A 150 20.02 0.46 -7.00
C LYS A 150 19.02 -0.63 -7.39
N ASP A 151 19.25 -1.86 -6.96
CA ASP A 151 18.47 -3.06 -7.27
C ASP A 151 17.73 -3.62 -6.04
N LEU A 152 17.53 -2.78 -5.01
CA LEU A 152 16.91 -3.19 -3.75
C LEU A 152 15.37 -3.30 -3.83
N PHE A 153 14.72 -2.55 -4.74
CA PHE A 153 13.25 -2.41 -4.88
C PHE A 153 12.47 -2.57 -3.57
N PRO A 154 12.72 -1.72 -2.55
CA PRO A 154 12.14 -1.93 -1.24
C PRO A 154 10.68 -1.49 -1.20
N GLU A 155 9.86 -2.29 -0.53
CA GLU A 155 8.42 -2.04 -0.35
C GLU A 155 8.05 -1.81 1.12
N GLY A 156 9.03 -1.78 2.03
CA GLY A 156 8.79 -1.48 3.44
C GLY A 156 9.94 -0.73 4.11
N LEU A 157 9.60 0.40 4.76
CA LEU A 157 10.49 1.16 5.64
C LEU A 157 9.99 1.12 7.08
N GLY A 158 10.71 0.43 7.96
CA GLY A 158 10.48 0.42 9.41
C GLY A 158 11.44 1.36 10.15
N VAL A 159 11.14 1.68 11.41
CA VAL A 159 12.04 2.45 12.27
C VAL A 159 12.07 1.90 13.70
N ASP A 160 13.28 1.71 14.23
CA ASP A 160 13.54 1.60 15.66
C ASP A 160 13.76 3.00 16.21
N ALA A 161 12.72 3.60 16.77
CA ALA A 161 12.77 4.98 17.28
C ALA A 161 13.74 5.14 18.46
N ALA A 162 13.88 4.10 19.30
CA ALA A 162 14.76 4.13 20.47
C ALA A 162 16.24 4.13 20.04
N LYS A 163 16.59 3.30 19.05
CA LYS A 163 17.95 3.25 18.48
C LYS A 163 18.17 4.27 17.37
N ARG A 164 17.09 4.89 16.87
CA ARG A 164 17.06 5.78 15.71
C ARG A 164 17.60 5.13 14.44
N VAL A 165 17.25 3.87 14.22
CA VAL A 165 17.69 3.05 13.09
C VAL A 165 16.52 2.81 12.15
N PHE A 166 16.73 3.00 10.84
CA PHE A 166 15.76 2.63 9.82
C PHE A 166 16.03 1.20 9.34
N LEU A 167 14.95 0.43 9.20
CA LEU A 167 14.97 -0.94 8.70
C LEU A 167 14.36 -0.96 7.30
N MET A 168 15.08 -1.55 6.35
CA MET A 168 14.67 -1.61 4.94
C MET A 168 15.16 -2.91 4.33
N GLY A 169 14.43 -3.40 3.33
CA GLY A 169 14.76 -4.61 2.59
C GLY A 169 13.74 -4.85 1.50
N SER A 170 14.00 -5.84 0.66
CA SER A 170 13.18 -6.21 -0.50
C SER A 170 11.86 -6.91 -0.16
N MET A 171 11.64 -7.27 1.10
CA MET A 171 10.31 -7.68 1.59
C MET A 171 9.38 -6.47 1.64
N HIS A 172 8.06 -6.69 1.66
CA HIS A 172 7.06 -5.64 1.88
C HIS A 172 7.16 -5.06 3.31
N HIS A 173 6.12 -4.37 3.77
CA HIS A 173 6.11 -3.55 4.98
C HIS A 173 6.76 -4.21 6.20
N LYS A 174 7.44 -3.42 7.01
CA LYS A 174 8.23 -3.87 8.17
C LYS A 174 7.77 -3.14 9.41
N HIS A 175 7.45 -3.89 10.45
CA HIS A 175 7.06 -3.35 11.73
C HIS A 175 7.95 -3.90 12.83
N LEU A 176 8.53 -3.00 13.62
CA LEU A 176 9.34 -3.38 14.77
C LEU A 176 8.43 -3.64 15.97
N ASP A 177 8.61 -4.78 16.63
CA ASP A 177 7.99 -5.02 17.93
C ASP A 177 8.71 -4.17 19.00
N PRO A 178 8.03 -3.20 19.64
CA PRO A 178 8.66 -2.35 20.63
C PRO A 178 9.05 -3.09 21.92
N ALA A 179 8.54 -4.31 22.16
CA ALA A 179 8.83 -5.08 23.37
C ALA A 179 10.24 -5.69 23.35
N ASP A 180 10.67 -6.23 22.21
CA ASP A 180 11.92 -6.99 22.08
C ASP A 180 12.80 -6.53 20.90
N HIS A 181 12.37 -5.52 20.14
CA HIS A 181 13.01 -5.02 18.94
C HIS A 181 13.15 -6.07 17.81
N SER A 182 12.35 -7.13 17.87
CA SER A 182 12.20 -8.08 16.76
C SER A 182 11.41 -7.43 15.62
N VAL A 183 11.52 -7.97 14.40
CA VAL A 183 10.94 -7.40 13.19
C VAL A 183 9.93 -8.36 12.59
N TRP A 184 8.70 -7.89 12.43
CA TRP A 184 7.67 -8.57 11.65
C TRP A 184 7.57 -7.92 10.27
N CYS A 185 7.57 -8.74 9.22
CA CYS A 185 7.41 -8.26 7.84
C CYS A 185 6.33 -9.07 7.12
N ALA A 186 5.67 -8.46 6.15
CA ALA A 186 4.96 -9.20 5.12
C ALA A 186 5.88 -9.41 3.90
N THR A 187 5.67 -10.48 3.15
CA THR A 187 6.46 -10.79 1.95
C THR A 187 5.62 -11.53 0.94
N ASP A 188 5.79 -11.22 -0.35
CA ASP A 188 5.43 -12.07 -1.47
C ASP A 188 6.71 -12.44 -2.23
N PRO A 189 7.20 -13.69 -2.13
CA PRO A 189 8.43 -14.10 -2.80
C PRO A 189 8.27 -14.28 -4.33
N GLY A 190 7.13 -13.92 -4.93
CA GLY A 190 6.88 -14.03 -6.38
C GLY A 190 6.59 -15.46 -6.86
N GLU A 191 6.65 -16.44 -5.95
CA GLU A 191 6.08 -17.77 -6.15
C GLU A 191 4.59 -17.72 -5.76
N LYS A 192 3.70 -17.76 -6.75
CA LYS A 192 2.25 -17.71 -6.54
C LYS A 192 1.81 -18.61 -5.38
N ASN A 193 1.06 -18.01 -4.44
CA ASN A 193 0.49 -18.65 -3.24
C ASN A 193 1.50 -18.89 -2.09
N ARG A 194 2.63 -18.16 -2.04
CA ARG A 194 3.60 -18.24 -0.94
C ARG A 194 3.79 -16.93 -0.16
N SER A 195 2.83 -16.01 -0.25
CA SER A 195 2.91 -14.81 0.58
C SER A 195 2.86 -15.18 2.07
N GLU A 196 3.73 -14.58 2.87
CA GLU A 196 4.02 -14.94 4.26
C GLU A 196 4.05 -13.71 5.17
N ILE A 197 3.69 -13.89 6.43
CA ILE A 197 4.20 -13.04 7.53
C ILE A 197 5.47 -13.73 8.06
N VAL A 198 6.54 -12.97 8.20
CA VAL A 198 7.85 -13.43 8.69
C VAL A 198 8.30 -12.66 9.92
N HIS A 199 8.96 -13.34 10.84
CA HIS A 199 9.48 -12.78 12.09
C HIS A 199 10.98 -12.97 12.18
N PHE A 200 11.71 -11.89 12.42
CA PHE A 200 13.16 -11.88 12.61
C PHE A 200 13.50 -11.35 14.00
N ASP A 201 14.59 -11.83 14.60
CA ASP A 201 15.14 -11.18 15.80
C ASP A 201 15.75 -9.81 15.46
N ALA A 202 16.16 -9.07 16.49
CA ALA A 202 16.78 -7.76 16.34
C ALA A 202 18.13 -7.77 15.58
N GLN A 203 18.70 -8.95 15.33
CA GLN A 203 19.93 -9.15 14.56
C GLN A 203 19.64 -9.59 13.11
N GLY A 204 18.37 -9.73 12.73
CA GLY A 204 17.95 -10.14 11.39
C GLY A 204 17.98 -11.66 11.18
N LYS A 205 18.11 -12.47 12.24
CA LYS A 205 17.96 -13.92 12.13
C LYS A 205 16.48 -14.25 12.04
N LEU A 206 16.10 -15.04 11.03
CA LEU A 206 14.74 -15.55 10.90
C LEU A 206 14.39 -16.43 12.11
N LEU A 207 13.26 -16.12 12.74
CA LEU A 207 12.67 -16.88 13.84
C LEU A 207 11.53 -17.75 13.33
N GLU A 208 10.55 -17.13 12.66
CA GLU A 208 9.28 -17.77 12.31
C GLU A 208 8.73 -17.26 10.96
N ARG A 209 7.86 -18.05 10.33
CA ARG A 209 7.14 -17.68 9.10
C ARG A 209 5.77 -18.36 9.03
N TYR A 210 4.79 -17.65 8.47
CA TYR A 210 3.41 -18.10 8.38
C TYR A 210 2.80 -17.73 7.04
N THR A 211 2.42 -18.73 6.25
CA THR A 211 1.82 -18.55 4.92
C THR A 211 0.37 -18.03 5.02
N ALA A 212 0.00 -17.16 4.09
CA ALA A 212 -1.36 -16.67 3.93
C ALA A 212 -2.37 -17.83 3.84
N PRO A 213 -3.57 -17.69 4.43
CA PRO A 213 -4.54 -18.79 4.49
C PRO A 213 -5.39 -18.87 3.21
N GLY A 214 -5.63 -20.10 2.76
CA GLY A 214 -6.56 -20.39 1.66
C GLY A 214 -5.85 -20.66 0.34
N ALA A 215 -6.64 -20.70 -0.73
CA ALA A 215 -6.17 -20.89 -2.09
C ALA A 215 -6.45 -19.62 -2.90
N GLY A 216 -5.59 -19.35 -3.88
CA GLY A 216 -5.68 -18.16 -4.72
C GLY A 216 -4.42 -17.31 -4.61
N ALA A 217 -4.34 -16.27 -5.44
CA ALA A 217 -3.26 -15.30 -5.36
C ALA A 217 -3.37 -14.53 -4.05
N HIS A 218 -2.22 -14.34 -3.39
CA HIS A 218 -2.07 -13.61 -2.15
C HIS A 218 -0.87 -12.69 -2.29
N ASP A 219 -1.03 -11.45 -1.84
CA ASP A 219 0.05 -10.47 -1.67
C ASP A 219 -0.16 -9.82 -0.30
N LEU A 220 0.35 -10.47 0.75
CA LEU A 220 0.44 -9.87 2.08
C LEU A 220 1.44 -8.72 2.01
N ASN A 221 0.93 -7.50 2.14
CA ASN A 221 1.67 -6.31 1.76
C ASN A 221 2.03 -5.45 2.98
N ASP A 222 1.02 -4.90 3.64
CA ASP A 222 1.19 -3.92 4.71
C ASP A 222 0.70 -4.51 6.05
N LEU A 223 1.43 -4.26 7.14
CA LEU A 223 1.07 -4.80 8.47
C LEU A 223 1.29 -3.85 9.63
N VAL A 224 0.48 -4.03 10.68
CA VAL A 224 0.65 -3.40 11.99
C VAL A 224 0.52 -4.40 13.13
N LEU A 225 1.33 -4.20 14.17
CA LEU A 225 1.23 -4.94 15.42
C LEU A 225 0.18 -4.29 16.34
N ARG A 226 -0.57 -5.12 17.06
CA ARG A 226 -1.42 -4.69 18.18
C ARG A 226 -0.97 -5.41 19.45
N GLY A 227 -0.04 -4.77 20.14
CA GLY A 227 0.62 -5.34 21.31
C GLY A 227 1.30 -6.68 20.99
N GLU A 228 1.39 -7.54 22.00
CA GLU A 228 2.10 -8.83 21.91
C GLU A 228 1.24 -9.97 21.32
N SER A 229 -0.04 -9.74 21.04
CA SER A 229 -0.99 -10.81 20.72
C SER A 229 -1.44 -10.88 19.26
N GLU A 230 -1.47 -9.75 18.56
CA GLU A 230 -2.14 -9.68 17.26
C GLU A 230 -1.33 -8.90 16.24
N ILE A 231 -1.43 -9.34 14.98
CA ILE A 231 -0.95 -8.63 13.80
C ILE A 231 -2.15 -8.43 12.89
N TYR A 232 -2.28 -7.25 12.29
CA TYR A 232 -3.23 -7.02 11.21
C TYR A 232 -2.46 -6.80 9.93
N VAL A 233 -2.87 -7.47 8.86
CA VAL A 233 -2.17 -7.48 7.57
C VAL A 233 -3.17 -7.33 6.44
N THR A 234 -2.83 -6.55 5.42
CA THR A 234 -3.57 -6.46 4.16
C THR A 234 -3.10 -7.51 3.17
N ASP A 235 -4.03 -8.00 2.36
CA ASP A 235 -3.78 -8.92 1.26
C ASP A 235 -4.30 -8.29 -0.03
N THR A 236 -3.38 -7.70 -0.79
CA THR A 236 -3.65 -6.88 -1.97
C THR A 236 -4.35 -7.71 -3.05
N GLU A 237 -3.76 -8.83 -3.46
CA GLU A 237 -4.30 -9.71 -4.50
C GLU A 237 -5.49 -10.54 -4.01
N GLY A 238 -5.50 -10.92 -2.73
CA GLY A 238 -6.62 -11.67 -2.13
C GLY A 238 -7.86 -10.82 -1.88
N ASN A 239 -7.77 -9.49 -1.95
CA ASN A 239 -8.82 -8.54 -1.58
C ASN A 239 -9.33 -8.81 -0.15
N LYS A 240 -8.40 -9.01 0.80
CA LYS A 240 -8.69 -9.31 2.20
C LYS A 240 -7.88 -8.44 3.16
N VAL A 241 -8.38 -8.39 4.39
CA VAL A 241 -7.63 -7.96 5.56
C VAL A 241 -7.72 -9.09 6.58
N TYR A 242 -6.58 -9.49 7.13
CA TYR A 242 -6.50 -10.56 8.11
C TYR A 242 -6.09 -10.03 9.48
N ARG A 243 -6.68 -10.63 10.52
CA ARG A 243 -6.09 -10.66 11.86
C ARG A 243 -5.29 -11.95 11.98
N PHE A 244 -4.02 -11.85 12.35
CA PHE A 244 -3.18 -12.97 12.72
C PHE A 244 -2.98 -13.00 14.24
N ASP A 245 -3.36 -14.12 14.86
CA ASP A 245 -3.13 -14.37 16.29
C ASP A 245 -1.73 -14.94 16.50
N ARG A 246 -0.88 -14.21 17.22
CA ARG A 246 0.53 -14.56 17.44
C ARG A 246 0.73 -15.79 18.32
N LYS A 247 -0.27 -16.21 19.11
CA LYS A 247 -0.16 -17.38 20.00
C LYS A 247 -0.68 -18.64 19.34
N SER A 248 -1.83 -18.56 18.67
CA SER A 248 -2.43 -19.70 17.98
C SER A 248 -1.93 -19.86 16.54
N HIS A 249 -1.15 -18.89 16.03
CA HIS A 249 -0.64 -18.83 14.66
C HIS A 249 -1.75 -18.94 13.61
N ASN A 250 -2.87 -18.27 13.85
CA ASN A 250 -4.06 -18.42 13.03
C ASN A 250 -4.46 -17.09 12.39
N PHE A 251 -4.70 -17.14 11.08
CA PHE A 251 -5.30 -16.05 10.33
C PHE A 251 -6.83 -16.11 10.40
N ALA A 252 -7.45 -14.97 10.61
CA ALA A 252 -8.89 -14.78 10.54
C ALA A 252 -9.20 -13.58 9.63
N ALA A 253 -9.91 -13.84 8.52
CA ALA A 253 -10.37 -12.77 7.63
C ALA A 253 -11.33 -11.84 8.37
N MET A 254 -11.16 -10.53 8.18
CA MET A 254 -12.02 -9.52 8.77
C MET A 254 -13.28 -9.32 7.95
N ALA A 255 -14.42 -9.20 8.64
CA ALA A 255 -15.68 -8.79 8.02
C ALA A 255 -15.72 -7.27 7.90
N LEU A 256 -15.81 -6.75 6.68
CA LEU A 256 -15.77 -5.32 6.38
C LEU A 256 -17.12 -4.82 5.85
N SER A 257 -17.36 -3.51 5.96
CA SER A 257 -18.62 -2.86 5.60
C SER A 257 -18.93 -2.87 4.11
N ARG A 258 -17.90 -3.10 3.29
CA ARG A 258 -17.98 -3.35 1.85
C ARG A 258 -16.83 -4.28 1.42
N PRO A 259 -16.89 -4.88 0.23
CA PRO A 259 -15.71 -5.46 -0.40
C PRO A 259 -14.58 -4.42 -0.48
N VAL A 260 -13.35 -4.88 -0.26
CA VAL A 260 -12.14 -4.09 -0.48
C VAL A 260 -11.49 -4.48 -1.79
N PHE A 261 -10.81 -3.53 -2.43
CA PHE A 261 -10.15 -3.72 -3.71
C PHE A 261 -8.70 -3.28 -3.58
N TYR A 262 -7.78 -4.23 -3.73
CA TYR A 262 -6.35 -4.02 -3.56
C TYR A 262 -6.02 -3.30 -2.24
N PRO A 263 -6.46 -3.83 -1.07
CA PRO A 263 -6.15 -3.22 0.21
C PRO A 263 -4.64 -3.21 0.40
N ASN A 264 -4.09 -2.09 0.87
CA ASN A 264 -2.65 -1.91 0.97
C ASN A 264 -2.32 -1.24 2.31
N GLY A 265 -2.18 0.08 2.37
CA GLY A 265 -1.82 0.81 3.57
C GLY A 265 -2.65 0.47 4.80
N ILE A 266 -2.00 0.14 5.91
CA ILE A 266 -2.68 -0.12 7.18
C ILE A 266 -2.04 0.59 8.35
N THR A 267 -2.87 1.15 9.23
CA THR A 267 -2.39 1.75 10.47
C THR A 267 -3.34 1.55 11.64
N ILE A 268 -2.85 1.76 12.86
CA ILE A 268 -3.60 1.60 14.11
C ILE A 268 -3.44 2.84 14.99
N THR A 269 -4.49 3.20 15.72
CA THR A 269 -4.43 4.28 16.72
C THR A 269 -3.51 3.95 17.87
N ASP A 270 -2.98 4.98 18.54
CA ASP A 270 -2.04 4.84 19.67
C ASP A 270 -2.60 3.96 20.81
N ASP A 271 -3.92 3.98 21.02
CA ASP A 271 -4.61 3.16 22.03
C ASP A 271 -4.90 1.73 21.57
N GLY A 272 -4.52 1.37 20.34
CA GLY A 272 -4.73 0.07 19.75
C GLY A 272 -6.20 -0.31 19.50
N ASN A 273 -7.14 0.65 19.52
CA ASN A 273 -8.57 0.33 19.45
C ASN A 273 -9.17 0.48 18.04
N VAL A 274 -8.54 1.22 17.15
CA VAL A 274 -9.09 1.51 15.81
C VAL A 274 -8.02 1.28 14.75
N LEU A 275 -8.35 0.46 13.75
CA LEU A 275 -7.56 0.34 12.52
C LEU A 275 -8.09 1.29 11.45
N TYR A 276 -7.17 1.72 10.60
CA TYR A 276 -7.48 2.33 9.31
C TYR A 276 -6.81 1.50 8.22
N VAL A 277 -7.58 1.09 7.23
CA VAL A 277 -7.11 0.30 6.09
C VAL A 277 -7.44 1.07 4.82
N ALA A 278 -6.42 1.38 4.04
CA ALA A 278 -6.53 1.94 2.71
C ALA A 278 -6.78 0.83 1.68
N ASP A 279 -7.58 1.15 0.68
CA ASP A 279 -7.74 0.37 -0.53
C ASP A 279 -7.96 1.31 -1.72
N PHE A 280 -8.22 0.74 -2.90
CA PHE A 280 -8.44 1.53 -4.11
C PHE A 280 -9.62 2.51 -3.98
N LEU A 281 -10.59 2.22 -3.11
CA LEU A 281 -11.83 3.00 -2.98
C LEU A 281 -11.80 4.04 -1.85
N GLY A 282 -10.78 4.04 -1.00
CA GLY A 282 -10.68 4.99 0.11
C GLY A 282 -10.02 4.38 1.34
N VAL A 283 -10.44 4.85 2.52
CA VAL A 283 -9.98 4.30 3.81
C VAL A 283 -11.18 3.80 4.62
N LEU A 284 -11.07 2.57 5.11
CA LEU A 284 -11.99 1.98 6.09
C LEU A 284 -11.44 2.17 7.50
N ARG A 285 -12.27 2.74 8.38
CA ARG A 285 -12.07 2.75 9.84
C ARG A 285 -12.71 1.51 10.43
N ILE A 286 -11.98 0.77 11.27
CA ILE A 286 -12.46 -0.46 11.92
C ILE A 286 -12.26 -0.34 13.42
N ASP A 287 -13.35 -0.33 14.19
CA ASP A 287 -13.29 -0.37 15.66
C ASP A 287 -13.08 -1.83 16.11
N LEU A 288 -11.95 -2.12 16.73
CA LEU A 288 -11.55 -3.48 17.08
C LEU A 288 -12.31 -4.06 18.28
N ARG A 289 -12.94 -3.21 19.09
CA ARG A 289 -13.73 -3.64 20.25
C ARG A 289 -15.11 -4.14 19.82
N THR A 290 -15.70 -3.45 18.83
CA THR A 290 -17.04 -3.75 18.31
C THR A 290 -17.03 -4.56 17.03
N ARG A 291 -15.89 -4.60 16.32
CA ARG A 291 -15.72 -5.12 14.95
C ARG A 291 -16.54 -4.35 13.91
N GLU A 292 -17.04 -3.17 14.25
CA GLU A 292 -17.71 -2.28 13.28
C GLU A 292 -16.67 -1.70 12.33
N SER A 293 -16.95 -1.77 11.03
CA SER A 293 -16.21 -1.05 10.00
C SER A 293 -17.09 0.00 9.32
N LYS A 294 -16.50 1.13 8.94
CA LYS A 294 -17.14 2.25 8.24
C LYS A 294 -16.13 2.95 7.34
N GLU A 295 -16.59 3.57 6.27
CA GLU A 295 -15.76 4.46 5.46
C GLU A 295 -15.36 5.73 6.24
N VAL A 296 -14.14 6.19 6.01
CA VAL A 296 -13.69 7.52 6.40
C VAL A 296 -14.10 8.49 5.30
N LYS A 297 -14.93 9.48 5.64
CA LYS A 297 -15.40 10.45 4.66
C LYS A 297 -14.27 11.46 4.29
N PRO A 298 -13.91 11.62 3.01
CA PRO A 298 -12.98 12.66 2.58
C PRO A 298 -13.53 14.07 2.83
N ALA A 299 -12.62 15.05 2.85
CA ALA A 299 -13.01 16.45 2.72
C ALA A 299 -13.50 16.73 1.29
N ALA A 300 -14.14 17.88 1.05
CA ALA A 300 -14.50 18.27 -0.30
C ALA A 300 -13.23 18.45 -1.17
N ASN A 301 -13.29 18.02 -2.43
CA ASN A 301 -12.18 18.10 -3.40
C ASN A 301 -10.92 17.35 -2.94
N ASP A 302 -11.09 16.26 -2.20
CA ASP A 302 -10.02 15.42 -1.69
C ASP A 302 -10.41 13.93 -1.75
N THR A 303 -9.41 13.05 -1.70
CA THR A 303 -9.60 11.60 -1.73
C THR A 303 -8.59 10.91 -0.83
N LEU A 304 -9.03 9.86 -0.11
CA LEU A 304 -8.15 8.95 0.62
C LEU A 304 -7.84 7.67 -0.16
N ALA A 305 -8.30 7.56 -1.41
CA ALA A 305 -8.20 6.36 -2.23
C ALA A 305 -6.76 6.06 -2.67
N GLY A 306 -6.44 4.77 -2.79
CA GLY A 306 -5.17 4.32 -3.37
C GLY A 306 -3.95 4.78 -2.58
N ALA A 307 -4.07 4.81 -1.25
CA ALA A 307 -2.91 4.99 -0.40
C ALA A 307 -2.15 3.67 -0.30
N ASP A 308 -0.89 3.70 -0.73
CA ASP A 308 0.11 2.64 -0.62
C ASP A 308 0.53 2.55 0.85
N GLY A 309 1.42 3.43 1.35
CA GLY A 309 1.66 3.56 2.79
C GLY A 309 0.60 4.40 3.52
N LEU A 310 0.15 3.95 4.70
CA LEU A 310 -0.76 4.69 5.60
C LEU A 310 -0.26 4.69 7.05
N TYR A 311 -0.28 5.85 7.73
CA TYR A 311 0.31 6.04 9.05
C TYR A 311 -0.58 6.89 9.97
N TRP A 312 -0.74 6.45 11.21
CA TRP A 312 -1.39 7.22 12.26
C TRP A 312 -0.45 8.31 12.77
N TYR A 313 -0.97 9.53 12.91
CA TYR A 313 -0.20 10.65 13.46
C TYR A 313 -1.10 11.68 14.15
N LYS A 314 -1.00 11.76 15.49
CA LYS A 314 -1.63 12.80 16.33
C LYS A 314 -3.11 13.06 16.00
N GLY A 315 -3.92 12.00 15.95
CA GLY A 315 -5.36 12.12 15.66
C GLY A 315 -5.70 12.25 14.18
N GLY A 316 -4.72 12.06 13.29
CA GLY A 316 -4.89 12.10 11.85
C GLY A 316 -4.16 10.95 11.15
N LEU A 317 -4.18 11.01 9.83
CA LEU A 317 -3.52 10.07 8.93
C LEU A 317 -2.45 10.81 8.14
N VAL A 318 -1.35 10.13 7.85
CA VAL A 318 -0.37 10.49 6.82
C VAL A 318 -0.39 9.35 5.81
N GLY A 319 -0.45 9.66 4.52
CA GLY A 319 -0.50 8.63 3.48
C GLY A 319 0.31 8.99 2.25
N ILE A 320 0.76 7.96 1.57
CA ILE A 320 1.40 8.04 0.26
C ILE A 320 0.41 7.51 -0.76
N GLN A 321 0.04 8.31 -1.75
CA GLN A 321 -0.87 7.91 -2.83
C GLN A 321 -0.08 7.80 -4.12
N ASN A 322 -0.08 6.61 -4.72
CA ASN A 322 0.62 6.32 -5.98
C ASN A 322 -0.26 5.58 -7.02
N SER A 323 -1.44 5.07 -6.64
CA SER A 323 -2.23 4.18 -7.51
C SER A 323 -3.39 4.87 -8.26
N THR A 324 -3.83 6.05 -7.82
CA THR A 324 -5.08 6.67 -8.29
C THR A 324 -4.97 8.15 -8.69
N SER A 325 -3.98 8.85 -8.16
CA SER A 325 -3.82 10.31 -8.29
C SER A 325 -2.39 10.66 -8.70
N LEU A 326 -2.15 11.94 -8.99
CA LEU A 326 -0.78 12.45 -9.03
C LEU A 326 -0.04 12.01 -7.77
N ARG A 327 1.08 11.30 -7.94
CA ARG A 327 1.92 10.78 -6.86
C ARG A 327 2.15 11.84 -5.79
N ARG A 328 1.69 11.57 -4.56
CA ARG A 328 1.65 12.57 -3.49
C ARG A 328 1.77 11.97 -2.10
N VAL A 329 2.30 12.78 -1.19
CA VAL A 329 2.29 12.57 0.25
C VAL A 329 1.27 13.53 0.86
N MET A 330 0.33 12.99 1.60
CA MET A 330 -0.80 13.73 2.17
C MET A 330 -0.82 13.57 3.68
N ARG A 331 -1.39 14.57 4.35
CA ARG A 331 -1.80 14.51 5.75
C ARG A 331 -3.27 14.88 5.86
N TRP A 332 -4.03 14.05 6.56
CA TRP A 332 -5.44 14.24 6.82
C TRP A 332 -5.69 14.35 8.31
N LYS A 333 -6.20 15.50 8.74
CA LYS A 333 -6.71 15.65 10.11
C LYS A 333 -8.11 15.06 10.17
N LEU A 334 -8.34 14.16 11.13
CA LEU A 334 -9.65 13.57 11.33
C LEU A 334 -10.49 14.36 12.35
N TRP A 335 -11.80 14.21 12.25
CA TRP A 335 -12.72 14.56 13.33
C TRP A 335 -12.49 13.67 14.54
N GLY A 336 -12.91 14.10 15.74
CA GLY A 336 -12.61 13.40 17.00
C GLY A 336 -13.07 11.94 17.08
N ASP A 337 -14.05 11.52 16.28
CA ASP A 337 -14.49 10.11 16.18
C ASP A 337 -13.72 9.29 15.14
N GLY A 338 -12.85 9.93 14.35
CA GLY A 338 -12.07 9.32 13.28
C GLY A 338 -12.85 9.02 11.99
N ARG A 339 -14.13 9.42 11.88
CA ARG A 339 -15.02 8.98 10.78
C ARG A 339 -14.98 9.90 9.55
N ARG A 340 -14.35 11.06 9.64
CA ARG A 340 -14.24 12.01 8.52
C ARG A 340 -12.99 12.86 8.62
N VAL A 341 -12.49 13.28 7.46
CA VAL A 341 -11.45 14.29 7.34
C VAL A 341 -12.05 15.67 7.58
N VAL A 342 -11.35 16.52 8.33
CA VAL A 342 -11.72 17.92 8.59
C VAL A 342 -10.74 18.92 7.99
N ALA A 343 -9.53 18.48 7.67
CA ALA A 343 -8.54 19.27 6.95
C ALA A 343 -7.55 18.34 6.25
N SER A 344 -7.11 18.76 5.07
CA SER A 344 -6.16 18.03 4.24
C SER A 344 -4.97 18.92 3.92
N GLU A 345 -3.78 18.35 3.92
CA GLU A 345 -2.54 19.04 3.62
C GLU A 345 -1.72 18.18 2.65
N THR A 346 -1.37 18.76 1.51
CA THR A 346 -0.39 18.15 0.61
C THR A 346 1.00 18.46 1.13
N LEU A 347 1.72 17.41 1.53
CA LEU A 347 3.10 17.49 1.99
C LEU A 347 4.08 17.46 0.82
N GLU A 348 3.79 16.70 -0.22
CA GLU A 348 4.60 16.61 -1.43
C GLU A 348 3.72 16.13 -2.58
N ARG A 349 3.90 16.61 -3.81
CA ARG A 349 3.13 16.12 -4.97
C ARG A 349 3.83 16.40 -6.28
N GLY A 350 3.90 15.40 -7.16
CA GLY A 350 4.21 15.57 -8.58
C GLY A 350 5.56 16.22 -8.85
N THR A 351 6.58 15.86 -8.06
CA THR A 351 7.95 16.38 -8.20
C THR A 351 8.91 15.27 -8.63
N GLU A 352 10.08 15.63 -9.17
CA GLU A 352 11.14 14.65 -9.49
C GLU A 352 11.68 13.90 -8.27
N LEU A 353 11.43 14.41 -7.06
CA LEU A 353 11.77 13.70 -5.83
C LEU A 353 10.84 12.51 -5.64
N VAL A 354 9.54 12.68 -5.89
CA VAL A 354 8.50 11.67 -5.68
C VAL A 354 8.10 11.00 -6.98
N ALA A 355 9.10 10.46 -7.67
CA ALA A 355 8.92 9.78 -8.93
C ALA A 355 8.13 8.48 -8.77
N ASP A 356 8.35 7.71 -7.70
CA ASP A 356 7.65 6.45 -7.42
C ASP A 356 7.66 6.16 -5.90
N PRO A 357 6.83 6.88 -5.12
CA PRO A 357 6.80 6.72 -3.66
C PRO A 357 5.88 5.56 -3.25
N THR A 358 6.24 4.82 -2.19
CA THR A 358 5.43 3.69 -1.68
C THR A 358 5.16 3.81 -0.18
N THR A 359 6.13 3.45 0.66
CA THR A 359 5.98 3.40 2.12
C THR A 359 7.03 4.26 2.84
N GLY A 360 6.82 4.46 4.13
CA GLY A 360 7.61 5.33 4.99
C GLY A 360 7.50 4.99 6.47
N ALA A 361 8.10 5.84 7.29
CA ALA A 361 8.09 5.74 8.74
C ALA A 361 8.10 7.14 9.38
N ILE A 362 7.45 7.26 10.53
CA ILE A 362 7.42 8.51 11.30
C ILE A 362 8.49 8.46 12.40
N LEU A 363 9.32 9.49 12.48
CA LEU A 363 10.31 9.68 13.55
C LEU A 363 10.45 11.17 13.90
N ASP A 364 10.25 11.53 15.17
CA ASP A 364 10.37 12.90 15.70
C ASP A 364 9.57 13.97 14.92
N ASP A 365 8.27 13.75 14.72
CA ASP A 365 7.39 14.67 13.97
C ASP A 365 7.83 14.92 12.52
N LYS A 366 8.53 13.96 11.93
CA LYS A 366 8.91 13.94 10.52
C LYS A 366 8.46 12.63 9.90
N PHE A 367 8.02 12.70 8.67
CA PHE A 367 7.73 11.54 7.86
C PHE A 367 8.89 11.30 6.91
N TYR A 368 9.51 10.13 7.02
CA TYR A 368 10.56 9.65 6.12
C TYR A 368 9.94 8.63 5.18
N PHE A 369 10.20 8.73 3.88
CA PHE A 369 9.55 7.84 2.92
C PHE A 369 10.44 7.55 1.72
N MET A 370 10.20 6.39 1.11
CA MET A 370 10.84 5.98 -0.13
C MET A 370 10.24 6.78 -1.27
N ALA A 371 11.08 7.44 -2.07
CA ALA A 371 10.61 8.45 -3.02
C ALA A 371 10.70 8.01 -4.50
N ASN A 372 11.57 7.04 -4.80
CA ASN A 372 11.84 6.52 -6.14
C ASN A 372 12.21 5.03 -6.07
N THR A 373 11.30 4.17 -5.62
CA THR A 373 11.57 2.73 -5.44
C THR A 373 11.95 2.02 -6.74
N GLY A 374 11.49 2.55 -7.88
CA GLY A 374 11.77 2.03 -9.20
C GLY A 374 10.91 0.82 -9.56
N ILE A 375 9.86 0.52 -8.79
CA ILE A 375 8.98 -0.64 -8.99
C ILE A 375 8.34 -0.60 -10.38
N ASP A 376 8.07 0.59 -10.92
CA ASP A 376 7.63 0.78 -12.31
C ASP A 376 8.56 0.15 -13.37
N ASN A 377 9.84 -0.07 -13.04
CA ASN A 377 10.85 -0.69 -13.91
C ASN A 377 10.90 -2.22 -13.78
N LEU A 378 9.95 -2.83 -13.07
CA LEU A 378 9.78 -4.28 -12.99
C LEU A 378 8.69 -4.76 -13.95
N ASP A 379 8.88 -5.96 -14.53
CA ASP A 379 7.84 -6.69 -15.24
C ASP A 379 6.94 -7.49 -14.28
N ASP A 380 5.88 -8.11 -14.80
CA ASP A 380 4.94 -8.91 -14.00
C ASP A 380 5.59 -10.15 -13.34
N ASN A 381 6.84 -10.48 -13.67
CA ASN A 381 7.61 -11.56 -13.05
C ASN A 381 8.70 -11.03 -12.09
N GLY A 382 8.73 -9.71 -11.83
CA GLY A 382 9.73 -9.07 -10.97
C GLY A 382 11.10 -8.88 -11.63
N ASN A 383 11.22 -9.02 -12.95
CA ASN A 383 12.48 -8.77 -13.65
C ASN A 383 12.65 -7.29 -13.97
N ILE A 384 13.88 -6.80 -13.90
CA ILE A 384 14.25 -5.45 -14.31
C ILE A 384 14.08 -5.31 -15.83
N VAL A 385 13.22 -4.39 -16.25
CA VAL A 385 12.90 -4.11 -17.66
C VAL A 385 14.05 -3.35 -18.34
N ASP A 386 14.61 -2.35 -17.66
CA ASP A 386 15.70 -1.53 -18.19
C ASP A 386 16.74 -1.20 -17.11
N ALA A 387 17.89 -1.87 -17.15
CA ALA A 387 18.97 -1.67 -16.18
C ALA A 387 19.58 -0.25 -16.23
N ALA A 388 19.46 0.46 -17.35
CA ALA A 388 19.99 1.82 -17.47
C ALA A 388 19.17 2.85 -16.69
N LYS A 389 17.93 2.52 -16.30
CA LYS A 389 17.03 3.36 -15.52
C LYS A 389 17.16 3.16 -14.00
N LEU A 390 18.06 2.28 -13.55
CA LEU A 390 18.27 2.06 -12.12
C LEU A 390 18.94 3.27 -11.46
N GLU A 391 18.28 3.80 -10.45
CA GLU A 391 18.76 4.93 -9.65
C GLU A 391 19.04 4.49 -8.21
N PRO A 392 19.97 5.17 -7.49
CA PRO A 392 20.02 5.06 -6.04
C PRO A 392 18.68 5.43 -5.42
N LEU A 393 18.25 4.64 -4.43
CA LEU A 393 17.03 4.93 -3.69
C LEU A 393 17.23 6.17 -2.82
N ARG A 394 16.29 7.10 -2.92
CA ARG A 394 16.22 8.31 -2.10
C ARG A 394 15.18 8.11 -1.01
N ILE A 395 15.61 8.33 0.23
CA ILE A 395 14.70 8.51 1.37
C ILE A 395 14.48 10.00 1.53
N ALA A 396 13.26 10.42 1.20
CA ALA A 396 12.81 11.78 1.39
C ALA A 396 12.30 11.96 2.82
N MET A 397 12.26 13.21 3.29
CA MET A 397 11.73 13.59 4.58
C MET A 397 10.95 14.88 4.47
N VAL A 398 9.79 14.92 5.13
CA VAL A 398 8.96 16.12 5.29
C VAL A 398 8.54 16.28 6.75
N ALA A 399 8.52 17.52 7.23
CA ALA A 399 8.06 17.82 8.57
C ALA A 399 6.53 17.70 8.68
N LEU A 400 6.04 17.19 9.81
CA LEU A 400 4.61 17.07 10.12
C LEU A 400 4.13 18.16 11.10
N LYS A 401 4.90 19.24 11.27
CA LYS A 401 4.62 20.30 12.25
C LYS A 401 3.59 21.30 11.76
#